data_AF-A0A6F9BHW4-F1
#
_entry.id   AF-A0A6F9BHW4-F1
#
_cell.length_a   1.000
_cell.length_b   1.000
_cell.length_c   1.000
_cell.angle_alpha   90.00
_cell.angle_beta   90.00
_cell.angle_gamma   90.00
#
_symmetry.space_group_name_H-M   'P 1'
#
loop_
_entity.id
_entity.type
_entity.pdbx_description
1 polymer ?
#
loop_
_entity_poly.entity_id
_entity_poly.type
_entity_poly.pdbx_seq_one_letter_code
_entity_poly.pdbx_strand_id
1 'polypeptide(L)'
;MASKSDNKPSTCGNRRRPSATKEDVKRMCPQQRARYLAYEEPPKEAKTWMAMSRQRVSAWESPGTGGKRQTPVGHQHCDERDEDEKRRHDLIIGQLKAAEARNRTQEINLMISCQSSAQTAVRLELLLPTEESKINTIDCLDKLQRKRVEEILDDEKGLTIKRR
;
A
#
# COMPACT_ATOMS: atom_id res chain seq x y z
N MET A 1 -15.30 -63.17 -28.90
CA MET A 1 -15.22 -61.94 -29.72
C MET A 1 -15.03 -60.78 -28.76
N ALA A 2 -13.89 -60.10 -28.85
CA ALA A 2 -13.44 -59.13 -27.85
C ALA A 2 -14.10 -57.77 -28.04
N SER A 3 -14.83 -57.32 -27.02
CA SER A 3 -15.36 -55.97 -26.88
C SER A 3 -14.19 -54.97 -26.78
N LYS A 4 -14.07 -54.07 -27.77
CA LYS A 4 -13.22 -52.89 -27.67
C LYS A 4 -14.10 -51.68 -27.36
N SER A 5 -13.94 -51.15 -26.16
CA SER A 5 -14.47 -49.87 -25.72
C SER A 5 -13.63 -48.74 -26.33
N ASP A 6 -14.14 -48.07 -27.36
CA ASP A 6 -13.55 -46.82 -27.84
C ASP A 6 -14.05 -45.66 -26.99
N ASN A 7 -13.32 -45.40 -25.91
CA ASN A 7 -13.46 -44.22 -25.07
C ASN A 7 -12.82 -43.03 -25.82
N LYS A 8 -13.61 -42.29 -26.60
CA LYS A 8 -13.13 -41.06 -27.27
C LYS A 8 -13.16 -39.89 -26.26
N PRO A 9 -12.05 -39.18 -26.04
CA PRO A 9 -12.03 -38.02 -25.16
C PRO A 9 -12.89 -36.90 -25.75
N SER A 10 -13.71 -36.27 -24.90
CA SER A 10 -14.45 -35.06 -25.23
C SER A 10 -13.45 -33.95 -25.56
N THR A 11 -13.24 -33.69 -26.84
CA THR A 11 -12.55 -32.49 -27.29
C THR A 11 -13.48 -31.32 -27.06
N CYS A 12 -13.37 -30.68 -25.89
CA CYS A 12 -13.92 -29.35 -25.66
C CYS A 12 -13.14 -28.37 -26.55
N GLY A 13 -13.52 -28.35 -27.83
CA GLY A 13 -12.99 -27.46 -28.84
C GLY A 13 -13.10 -26.02 -28.35
N ASN A 14 -11.97 -25.33 -28.43
CA ASN A 14 -11.75 -23.94 -28.08
C ASN A 14 -12.69 -23.05 -28.92
N ARG A 15 -13.96 -22.88 -28.48
CA ARG A 15 -14.90 -21.94 -29.11
C ARG A 15 -14.44 -20.54 -28.75
N ARG A 16 -13.62 -19.94 -29.61
CA ARG A 16 -13.37 -18.49 -29.59
C ARG A 16 -14.72 -17.79 -29.66
N ARG A 17 -15.14 -17.20 -28.55
CA ARG A 17 -16.37 -16.41 -28.50
C ARG A 17 -16.16 -15.21 -29.43
N PRO A 18 -17.10 -14.87 -30.32
CA PRO A 18 -16.99 -13.67 -31.13
C PRO A 18 -16.86 -12.46 -30.22
N SER A 19 -15.82 -11.65 -30.40
CA SER A 19 -15.68 -10.37 -29.71
C SER A 19 -16.77 -9.43 -30.21
N ALA A 20 -17.47 -8.77 -29.30
CA ALA A 20 -18.48 -7.77 -29.63
C ALA A 20 -17.82 -6.59 -30.36
N THR A 21 -18.49 -6.02 -31.36
CA THR A 21 -17.98 -4.83 -32.05
C THR A 21 -18.00 -3.62 -31.11
N LYS A 22 -17.26 -2.55 -31.43
CA LYS A 22 -17.24 -1.33 -30.62
C LYS A 22 -18.65 -0.72 -30.49
N GLU A 23 -19.44 -0.84 -31.54
CA GLU A 23 -20.82 -0.41 -31.64
C GLU A 23 -21.73 -1.24 -30.73
N ASP A 24 -21.53 -2.56 -30.68
CA ASP A 24 -22.27 -3.46 -29.79
C ASP A 24 -21.95 -3.18 -28.32
N VAL A 25 -20.68 -2.98 -27.98
CA VAL A 25 -20.26 -2.59 -26.64
C VAL A 25 -20.88 -1.25 -26.26
N LYS A 26 -20.97 -0.27 -27.16
CA LYS A 26 -21.61 1.02 -26.88
C LYS A 26 -23.11 0.88 -26.57
N ARG A 27 -23.80 -0.08 -27.18
CA ARG A 27 -25.23 -0.36 -26.99
C ARG A 27 -25.56 -1.12 -25.69
N MET A 28 -24.59 -1.74 -25.04
CA MET A 28 -24.79 -2.46 -23.78
C MET A 28 -25.08 -1.51 -22.60
N CYS A 29 -25.79 -2.00 -21.58
CA CYS A 29 -25.96 -1.25 -20.33
C CYS A 29 -24.61 -1.10 -19.58
N PRO A 30 -24.44 -0.10 -18.69
CA PRO A 30 -23.19 0.13 -17.97
C PRO A 30 -22.60 -1.12 -17.29
N GLN A 31 -23.45 -1.91 -16.61
CA GLN A 31 -23.03 -3.12 -15.91
C GLN A 31 -22.57 -4.23 -16.86
N GLN A 32 -23.27 -4.40 -17.99
CA GLN A 32 -22.89 -5.37 -19.04
C GLN A 32 -21.60 -4.95 -19.75
N ARG A 33 -21.42 -3.65 -20.02
CA ARG A 33 -20.18 -3.09 -20.58
C ARG A 33 -18.99 -3.34 -19.67
N ALA A 34 -19.12 -3.03 -18.39
CA ALA A 34 -18.07 -3.25 -17.40
C ALA A 34 -17.71 -4.75 -17.32
N ARG A 35 -18.72 -5.63 -17.27
CA ARG A 35 -18.49 -7.08 -17.26
C ARG A 35 -17.78 -7.55 -18.53
N TYR A 36 -18.16 -7.04 -19.69
CA TYR A 36 -17.54 -7.40 -20.97
C TYR A 36 -16.07 -6.96 -21.02
N LEU A 37 -15.80 -5.68 -20.74
CA LEU A 37 -14.44 -5.11 -20.79
C LEU A 37 -13.48 -5.73 -19.78
N ALA A 38 -13.97 -6.25 -18.65
CA ALA A 38 -13.14 -6.92 -17.66
C ALA A 38 -12.51 -8.24 -18.16
N TYR A 39 -13.17 -8.91 -19.11
CA TYR A 39 -12.70 -10.18 -19.69
C TYR A 39 -12.20 -10.03 -21.13
N GLU A 40 -12.33 -8.84 -21.73
CA GLU A 40 -11.76 -8.55 -23.04
C GLU A 40 -10.23 -8.49 -22.93
N GLU A 41 -9.54 -9.11 -23.89
CA GLU A 41 -8.08 -9.06 -23.88
C GLU A 41 -7.58 -7.64 -24.19
N PRO A 42 -6.60 -7.12 -23.43
CA PRO A 42 -6.03 -5.81 -23.70
C PRO A 42 -5.45 -5.72 -25.13
N PRO A 43 -5.43 -4.53 -25.74
CA PRO A 43 -4.82 -4.36 -27.06
C PRO A 43 -3.34 -4.74 -27.02
N LYS A 44 -2.78 -5.11 -28.18
CA LYS A 44 -1.40 -5.63 -28.29
C LYS A 44 -0.37 -4.69 -27.67
N GLU A 45 -0.53 -3.38 -27.86
CA GLU A 45 0.32 -2.35 -27.24
C GLU A 45 0.19 -2.32 -25.72
N ALA A 46 -1.03 -2.41 -25.18
CA ALA A 46 -1.20 -2.50 -23.74
C ALA A 46 -0.55 -3.76 -23.16
N LYS A 47 -0.60 -4.89 -23.88
CA LYS A 47 0.09 -6.12 -23.49
C LYS A 47 1.62 -5.95 -23.47
N THR A 48 2.21 -5.22 -24.43
CA THR A 48 3.66 -4.95 -24.42
C THR A 48 4.04 -4.05 -23.23
N TRP A 49 3.29 -2.98 -22.97
CA TRP A 49 3.52 -2.13 -21.80
C TRP A 49 3.37 -2.88 -20.47
N MET A 50 2.34 -3.72 -20.36
CA MET A 50 2.13 -4.57 -19.18
C MET A 50 3.27 -5.57 -18.98
N ALA A 51 3.78 -6.18 -20.06
CA ALA A 51 4.92 -7.10 -20.00
C ALA A 51 6.20 -6.37 -19.59
N MET A 52 6.49 -5.20 -20.17
CA MET A 52 7.64 -4.37 -19.79
C MET A 52 7.57 -3.91 -18.33
N SER A 53 6.39 -3.53 -17.86
CA SER A 53 6.16 -3.13 -16.47
C SER A 53 6.37 -4.32 -15.51
N ARG A 54 5.79 -5.48 -15.82
CA ARG A 54 6.00 -6.71 -15.04
C ARG A 54 7.46 -7.14 -15.00
N GLN A 55 8.17 -7.08 -16.13
CA GLN A 55 9.60 -7.36 -16.21
C GLN A 55 10.44 -6.39 -15.37
N ARG A 56 10.07 -5.10 -15.38
CA ARG A 56 10.69 -4.12 -14.48
C ARG A 56 10.48 -4.51 -13.03
N VAL A 57 9.24 -4.74 -12.59
CA VAL A 57 8.95 -5.07 -11.19
C VAL A 57 9.62 -6.38 -10.76
N SER A 58 9.56 -7.43 -11.58
CA SER A 58 10.21 -8.72 -11.26
C SER A 58 11.73 -8.63 -11.17
N ALA A 59 12.35 -7.70 -11.92
CA ALA A 59 13.78 -7.43 -11.81
C ALA A 59 14.15 -6.72 -10.49
N TRP A 60 13.19 -6.08 -9.81
CA TRP A 60 13.37 -5.46 -8.50
C TRP A 60 13.05 -6.45 -7.37
N GLU A 61 12.11 -7.38 -7.60
CA GLU A 61 11.66 -8.35 -6.62
C GLU A 61 12.55 -9.60 -6.49
N SER A 62 13.45 -9.86 -7.45
CA SER A 62 14.40 -10.98 -7.36
C SER A 62 15.47 -10.68 -6.29
N PRO A 63 15.43 -11.26 -5.08
CA PRO A 63 16.33 -10.90 -3.98
C PRO A 63 17.69 -11.62 -4.07
N GLY A 64 18.06 -12.09 -5.26
CA GLY A 64 19.18 -13.00 -5.44
C GLY A 64 19.86 -12.76 -6.78
N THR A 65 20.63 -11.68 -6.85
CA THR A 65 21.98 -11.57 -7.44
C THR A 65 22.26 -10.07 -7.51
N GLY A 66 23.29 -9.60 -6.78
CA GLY A 66 23.79 -8.22 -6.81
C GLY A 66 24.42 -7.83 -8.16
N GLY A 67 23.71 -8.05 -9.26
CA GLY A 67 24.09 -7.63 -10.60
C GLY A 67 23.67 -6.18 -10.82
N LYS A 68 24.54 -5.25 -10.45
CA LYS A 68 24.56 -3.90 -11.01
C LYS A 68 24.31 -4.03 -12.51
N ARG A 69 23.24 -3.42 -13.03
CA ARG A 69 23.11 -3.24 -14.48
C ARG A 69 24.33 -2.45 -14.90
N GLN A 70 25.26 -3.12 -15.57
CA GLN A 70 26.42 -2.49 -16.19
C GLN A 70 25.89 -1.56 -17.27
N THR A 71 25.68 -0.30 -16.92
CA THR A 71 26.15 0.75 -17.81
C THR A 71 27.68 0.57 -17.92
N PRO A 72 28.29 0.75 -19.10
CA PRO A 72 29.74 0.81 -19.21
C PRO A 72 30.19 2.17 -18.65
N VAL A 73 30.07 2.35 -17.34
CA VAL A 73 30.66 3.47 -16.60
C VAL A 73 31.34 2.84 -15.40
N GLY A 74 32.60 3.24 -15.22
CA GLY A 74 33.63 2.64 -14.38
C GLY A 74 33.16 1.92 -13.13
N HIS A 75 33.88 0.86 -12.81
CA HIS A 75 33.94 0.21 -11.52
C HIS A 75 34.01 1.25 -10.39
N GLN A 76 32.85 1.65 -9.88
CA GLN A 76 32.78 2.60 -8.76
C GLN A 76 33.09 1.80 -7.51
N HIS A 77 34.37 1.85 -7.14
CA HIS A 77 34.80 1.64 -5.77
C HIS A 77 33.93 2.58 -4.94
N CYS A 78 33.02 2.03 -4.13
CA CYS A 78 32.35 2.83 -3.13
C CYS A 78 33.44 3.18 -2.12
N ASP A 79 34.00 4.39 -2.22
CA ASP A 79 34.96 4.89 -1.26
C ASP A 79 34.19 5.11 0.06
N GLU A 80 34.74 4.75 1.22
CA GLU A 80 34.10 5.03 2.52
C GLU A 80 33.76 6.52 2.68
N ARG A 81 34.51 7.38 1.98
CA ARG A 81 34.25 8.83 1.86
C ARG A 81 32.89 9.15 1.23
N ASP A 82 32.46 8.40 0.21
CA ASP A 82 31.17 8.61 -0.46
C ASP A 82 29.99 8.26 0.46
N GLU A 83 30.15 7.23 1.29
CA GLU A 83 29.14 6.85 2.29
C GLU A 83 29.09 7.86 3.45
N ASP A 84 30.23 8.37 3.90
CA ASP A 84 30.26 9.42 4.93
C ASP A 84 29.74 10.77 4.43
N GLU A 85 29.94 11.09 3.15
CA GLU A 85 29.34 12.27 2.53
C GLU A 85 27.83 12.11 2.37
N LYS A 86 27.37 10.92 1.98
CA LYS A 86 25.93 10.59 1.94
C LYS A 86 25.29 10.70 3.33
N ARG A 87 25.94 10.19 4.38
CA ARG A 87 25.46 10.34 5.77
C ARG A 87 25.35 11.80 6.19
N ARG A 88 26.32 12.64 5.80
CA ARG A 88 26.27 14.08 6.04
C ARG A 88 25.10 14.74 5.31
N HIS A 89 24.88 14.37 4.05
CA HIS A 89 23.73 14.83 3.28
C HIS A 89 22.40 14.40 3.92
N ASP A 90 22.27 13.14 4.32
CA ASP A 90 21.07 12.62 4.95
C ASP A 90 20.78 13.35 6.28
N LEU A 91 21.81 13.67 7.05
CA LEU A 91 21.68 14.46 8.27
C LEU A 91 21.17 15.88 7.98
N ILE A 92 21.76 16.56 7.00
CA ILE A 92 21.33 17.91 6.59
C ILE A 92 19.89 17.89 6.09
N ILE A 93 19.53 16.92 5.25
CA ILE A 93 18.17 16.75 4.75
C ILE A 93 17.20 16.50 5.91
N GLY A 94 17.57 15.66 6.87
CA GLY A 94 16.77 15.40 8.07
C GLY A 94 16.53 16.68 8.89
N GLN A 95 17.58 17.47 9.11
CA GLN A 95 17.48 18.76 9.81
C GLN A 95 16.60 19.77 9.05
N LEU A 96 16.80 19.89 7.74
CA LEU A 96 16.01 20.79 6.89
C LEU A 96 14.53 20.40 6.87
N LYS A 97 14.22 19.11 6.74
CA LYS A 97 12.84 18.61 6.82
C LYS A 97 12.21 18.88 8.18
N ALA A 98 12.95 18.69 9.26
CA ALA A 98 12.46 18.98 10.60
C ALA A 98 12.20 20.49 10.80
N ALA A 99 13.09 21.34 10.28
CA ALA A 99 12.92 22.79 10.31
C ALA A 99 11.71 23.23 9.46
N GLU A 100 11.54 22.65 8.27
CA GLU A 100 10.38 22.92 7.40
C GLU A 100 9.07 22.52 8.09
N ALA A 101 8.99 21.32 8.68
CA ALA A 101 7.80 20.87 9.38
C ALA A 101 7.41 21.81 10.53
N ARG A 102 8.40 22.31 11.28
CA ARG A 102 8.18 23.33 12.33
C ARG A 102 7.67 24.65 11.75
N ASN A 103 8.23 25.10 10.64
CA ASN A 103 7.79 26.32 9.97
C ASN A 103 6.33 26.21 9.47
N ARG A 104 5.98 25.08 8.85
CA ARG A 104 4.59 24.80 8.41
C ARG A 104 3.60 24.82 9.57
N THR A 105 4.01 24.29 10.72
CA THR A 105 3.19 24.33 11.95
C THR A 105 2.95 25.78 12.41
N GLN A 106 3.99 26.61 12.41
CA GLN A 106 3.89 28.03 12.77
C GLN A 106 3.04 28.82 11.79
N GLU A 107 3.19 28.57 10.49
CA GLU A 107 2.41 29.22 9.43
C GLU A 107 0.91 28.91 9.55
N ILE A 108 0.56 27.64 9.74
CA ILE A 108 -0.84 27.23 9.92
C ILE A 108 -1.43 27.84 11.20
N ASN A 109 -0.66 27.89 12.30
CA ASN A 109 -1.09 28.55 13.54
C ASN A 109 -1.36 30.05 13.34
N LEU A 110 -0.49 30.73 12.59
CA LEU A 110 -0.72 32.13 12.23
C LEU A 110 -2.00 32.27 11.39
N MET A 111 -2.18 31.42 10.37
CA MET A 111 -3.40 31.42 9.55
C MET A 111 -4.67 31.22 10.40
N ILE A 112 -4.66 30.29 11.36
CA ILE A 112 -5.75 30.04 12.31
C ILE A 112 -6.07 31.31 13.11
N SER A 113 -5.05 31.97 13.64
CA SER A 113 -5.21 33.19 14.46
C SER A 113 -5.84 34.36 13.68
N CYS A 114 -5.66 34.40 12.37
CA CYS A 114 -6.20 35.42 11.49
C CYS A 114 -7.59 35.08 10.92
N GLN A 115 -8.17 33.92 11.26
CA GLN A 115 -9.50 33.55 10.76
C GLN A 115 -10.62 34.33 11.44
N SER A 116 -11.58 34.82 10.65
CA SER A 116 -12.78 35.50 11.16
C SER A 116 -13.88 34.54 11.60
N SER A 117 -13.84 33.27 11.17
CA SER A 117 -14.83 32.23 11.51
C SER A 117 -14.19 31.09 12.27
N ALA A 118 -14.84 30.67 13.36
CA ALA A 118 -14.43 29.49 14.12
C ALA A 118 -14.42 28.22 13.25
N GLN A 119 -15.34 28.11 12.28
CA GLN A 119 -15.40 26.93 11.42
C GLN A 119 -14.18 26.84 10.49
N THR A 120 -13.69 27.97 9.96
CA THR A 120 -12.50 27.96 9.10
C THR A 120 -11.23 27.72 9.92
N ALA A 121 -11.15 28.28 11.14
CA ALA A 121 -10.08 28.00 12.09
C ALA A 121 -9.97 26.49 12.41
N VAL A 122 -11.09 25.83 12.75
CA VAL A 122 -11.11 24.38 13.05
C VAL A 122 -10.70 23.55 11.84
N ARG A 123 -11.10 23.94 10.62
CA ARG A 123 -10.67 23.23 9.39
C ARG A 123 -9.17 23.30 9.15
N LEU A 124 -8.53 24.42 9.51
CA LEU A 124 -7.09 24.59 9.43
C LEU A 124 -6.35 23.81 10.53
N GLU A 125 -6.93 23.71 11.72
CA GLU A 125 -6.39 22.91 12.83
C GLU A 125 -6.21 21.44 12.46
N LEU A 126 -7.09 20.88 11.62
CA LEU A 126 -6.97 19.51 11.11
C LEU A 126 -5.71 19.26 10.24
N LEU A 127 -5.04 20.31 9.77
CA LEU A 127 -3.80 20.20 9.00
C LEU A 127 -2.56 20.13 9.92
N LEU A 128 -2.72 20.42 11.20
CA LEU A 128 -1.65 20.30 12.19
C LEU A 128 -1.50 18.83 12.61
N PRO A 129 -0.28 18.40 12.99
CA PRO A 129 -0.09 17.11 13.64
C PRO A 129 -1.03 16.99 14.83
N THR A 130 -1.86 15.95 14.85
CA THR A 130 -2.68 15.65 16.03
C THR A 130 -1.74 15.16 17.11
N GLU A 131 -1.51 15.98 18.13
CA GLU A 131 -0.87 15.51 19.36
C GLU A 131 -1.79 14.43 19.94
N GLU A 132 -1.38 13.17 19.84
CA GLU A 132 -2.08 12.09 20.52
C GLU A 132 -2.00 12.38 22.02
N SER A 133 -3.10 12.92 22.57
CA SER A 133 -3.25 13.02 24.01
C SER A 133 -3.02 11.62 24.53
N LYS A 134 -1.93 11.39 25.27
CA LYS A 134 -1.71 10.13 25.97
C LYS A 134 -2.84 10.02 26.98
N ILE A 135 -3.94 9.39 26.56
CA ILE A 135 -5.01 9.00 27.46
C ILE A 135 -4.33 7.98 28.36
N ASN A 136 -3.94 8.42 29.55
CA ASN A 136 -3.50 7.53 30.59
C ASN A 136 -4.72 6.70 30.95
N THR A 137 -4.87 5.54 30.31
CA THR A 137 -5.81 4.51 30.71
C THR A 137 -5.26 3.88 31.98
N ILE A 138 -5.30 4.66 33.07
CA ILE A 138 -5.04 4.13 34.41
C ILE A 138 -6.17 3.13 34.65
N ASP A 139 -5.80 1.88 34.87
CA ASP A 139 -6.76 0.86 35.22
C ASP A 139 -7.30 1.17 36.62
N CYS A 140 -8.56 1.60 36.68
CA CYS A 140 -9.25 1.99 37.90
C CYS A 140 -9.78 0.78 38.70
N LEU A 141 -9.59 -0.46 38.22
CA LEU A 141 -10.07 -1.64 38.92
C LEU A 141 -9.17 -1.99 40.10
N ASP A 142 -9.76 -2.15 41.28
CA ASP A 142 -9.10 -2.74 42.43
C ASP A 142 -8.85 -4.24 42.20
N LYS A 143 -7.89 -4.83 42.93
CA LYS A 143 -7.47 -6.23 42.78
C LYS A 143 -8.63 -7.21 42.83
N LEU A 144 -9.62 -6.97 43.70
CA LEU A 144 -10.81 -7.82 43.81
C LEU A 144 -11.73 -7.69 42.60
N GLN A 145 -11.94 -6.45 42.12
CA GLN A 145 -12.74 -6.19 40.93
C GLN A 145 -12.09 -6.79 39.68
N ARG A 146 -10.76 -6.66 39.56
CA ARG A 146 -9.99 -7.25 38.46
C ARG A 146 -10.08 -8.77 38.49
N LYS A 147 -9.87 -9.40 39.65
CA LYS A 147 -10.02 -10.85 39.81
C LYS A 147 -11.41 -11.33 39.37
N ARG A 148 -12.46 -10.60 39.75
CA ARG A 148 -13.84 -10.93 39.37
C ARG A 148 -14.08 -10.79 37.87
N VAL A 149 -13.53 -9.75 37.24
CA VAL A 149 -13.61 -9.57 35.78
C VAL A 149 -12.85 -10.68 35.05
N GLU A 150 -11.66 -11.03 35.52
CA GLU A 150 -10.85 -12.12 34.96
C GLU A 150 -11.54 -13.48 35.09
N GLU A 151 -12.20 -13.74 36.23
CA GLU A 151 -13.03 -14.93 36.44
C GLU A 151 -14.23 -14.98 35.47
N ILE A 152 -14.90 -13.84 35.22
CA ILE A 152 -15.98 -13.76 34.23
C ILE A 152 -15.47 -14.00 32.80
N LEU A 153 -14.22 -13.60 32.52
CA LEU A 153 -13.60 -13.69 31.21
C LEU A 153 -12.82 -15.00 31.00
N ASP A 154 -12.80 -15.91 31.99
CA ASP A 154 -11.98 -17.12 32.02
C ASP A 154 -10.48 -16.85 31.71
N ASP A 155 -9.97 -15.65 32.03
CA ASP A 155 -8.58 -15.25 31.78
C ASP A 155 -7.67 -15.60 32.97
N GLU A 156 -7.72 -16.87 33.41
CA GLU A 156 -6.94 -17.34 34.56
C GLU A 156 -5.43 -17.19 34.35
N LYS A 157 -4.98 -17.18 33.09
CA LYS A 157 -3.57 -17.07 32.70
C LYS A 157 -3.12 -15.61 32.51
N GLY A 158 -4.05 -14.65 32.47
CA GLY A 158 -3.80 -13.24 32.19
C GLY A 158 -3.11 -13.01 30.85
N LEU A 159 -3.51 -13.76 29.83
CA LEU A 159 -2.93 -13.68 28.49
C LEU A 159 -3.60 -12.60 27.65
N THR A 160 -4.83 -12.22 28.01
CA THR A 160 -5.61 -11.23 27.25
C THR A 160 -5.34 -9.78 27.70
N ILE A 161 -4.82 -9.56 28.92
CA ILE A 161 -4.60 -8.20 29.46
C ILE A 161 -3.13 -7.98 29.85
N LYS A 162 -2.50 -6.93 29.33
CA LYS A 162 -1.15 -6.50 29.74
C LYS A 162 -1.20 -5.86 31.13
N ARG A 163 -0.65 -6.55 32.12
CA ARG A 163 -0.45 -6.07 33.49
C ARG A 163 0.66 -5.02 33.50
N ARG A 164 0.42 -3.83 34.04
CA ARG A 164 1.42 -2.77 34.21
C ARG A 164 1.60 -2.45 35.68
#